data_AF-A0A940P025-F1
#
_entry.id   AF-A0A940P025-F1
#
_cell.length_a   1.000
_cell.length_b   1.000
_cell.length_c   1.000
_cell.angle_alpha   90.00
_cell.angle_beta   90.00
_cell.angle_gamma   90.00
#
_symmetry.space_group_name_H-M   'P 1'
#
loop_
_entity.id
_entity.type
_entity.pdbx_description
1 polymer ?
#
loop_
_entity_poly.entity_id
_entity_poly.type
_entity_poly.pdbx_seq_one_letter_code
_entity_poly.pdbx_strand_id
1 'polypeptide(L)'
;MNYSVSLEEACRYAAEKEYQVLPVSCELMADDITPIQVLRKLKQISSHCFILESVSGPDAHGRYTFLGYDPKLAVSCRNGNLKIGDVEFRTEHPDEELRKLLKKYRSPKLDALPPFTGGLVGYFS
;
A
#
# COMPACT_ATOMS: atom_id res chain seq x y z
N MET A 1 -15.77 -15.59 -1.60
CA MET A 1 -14.39 -15.13 -1.87
C MET A 1 -13.47 -15.98 -1.02
N ASN A 2 -12.45 -16.60 -1.62
CA ASN A 2 -11.43 -17.31 -0.87
C ASN A 2 -10.38 -16.27 -0.46
N TYR A 3 -10.24 -16.06 0.85
CA TYR A 3 -9.25 -15.15 1.40
C TYR A 3 -7.94 -15.90 1.67
N SER A 4 -6.81 -15.23 1.50
CA SER A 4 -5.48 -15.79 1.74
C SER A 4 -5.15 -16.07 3.21
N VAL A 5 -5.91 -15.46 4.13
CA VAL A 5 -5.74 -15.64 5.57
C VAL A 5 -7.10 -15.90 6.20
N SER A 6 -7.21 -16.97 6.98
CA SER A 6 -8.41 -17.29 7.75
C SER A 6 -8.53 -16.39 9.00
N LEU A 7 -9.74 -16.32 9.58
CA LEU A 7 -9.94 -15.58 10.82
C LEU A 7 -9.07 -16.12 11.97
N GLU A 8 -8.93 -17.44 12.07
CA GLU A 8 -8.12 -18.11 13.08
C GLU A 8 -6.64 -17.73 12.97
N GLU A 9 -6.09 -17.72 11.75
CA GLU A 9 -4.72 -17.28 11.50
C GLU A 9 -4.54 -15.79 11.79
N ALA A 10 -5.52 -14.96 11.44
CA ALA A 10 -5.49 -13.53 11.76
C ALA A 10 -5.46 -13.29 13.29
N CYS A 11 -6.25 -14.05 14.04
CA CYS A 11 -6.23 -14.02 15.51
C CYS A 11 -4.87 -14.45 16.07
N ARG A 12 -4.21 -15.44 15.46
CA ARG A 12 -2.85 -15.87 15.86
C ARG A 12 -1.83 -14.74 15.68
N TYR A 13 -1.78 -14.12 14.49
CA TYR A 13 -0.91 -12.96 14.25
C TYR A 13 -1.17 -11.80 15.21
N ALA A 14 -2.44 -11.54 15.54
CA ALA A 14 -2.79 -10.50 16.50
C ALA A 14 -2.32 -10.84 17.93
N ALA A 15 -2.37 -12.11 18.33
CA ALA A 15 -1.93 -12.57 19.65
C ALA A 15 -0.40 -12.45 19.85
N GLU A 16 0.37 -12.62 18.79
CA GLU A 16 1.84 -12.46 18.80
C GLU A 16 2.28 -11.01 19.04
N LYS A 17 1.40 -10.03 18.74
CA LYS A 17 1.64 -8.57 18.90
C LYS A 17 2.88 -8.04 18.17
N GLU A 18 3.46 -8.80 17.24
CA GLU A 18 4.61 -8.37 16.45
C GLU A 18 4.23 -7.36 15.35
N TYR A 19 2.99 -7.46 14.84
CA TYR A 19 2.51 -6.66 13.72
C TYR A 19 1.25 -5.89 14.09
N GLN A 20 1.16 -4.65 13.59
CA GLN A 20 -0.04 -3.81 13.76
C GLN A 20 -0.99 -3.91 12.57
N VAL A 21 -0.51 -4.47 11.45
CA VAL A 21 -1.27 -4.62 10.21
C VAL A 21 -1.01 -6.01 9.65
N LEU A 22 -2.07 -6.66 9.19
CA LEU A 22 -2.04 -7.96 8.52
C LEU A 22 -2.61 -7.79 7.10
N PRO A 23 -1.85 -8.11 6.04
CA PRO A 23 -2.40 -8.11 4.70
C PRO A 23 -3.38 -9.28 4.54
N VAL A 24 -4.56 -8.98 4.00
CA VAL A 24 -5.57 -9.97 3.61
C VAL A 24 -5.85 -9.75 2.13
N SER A 25 -5.82 -10.83 1.35
CA SER A 25 -6.08 -10.78 -0.09
C SER A 25 -7.14 -11.79 -0.48
N CYS A 26 -7.73 -11.59 -1.66
CA CYS A 26 -8.53 -12.59 -2.35
C CYS A 26 -8.23 -12.47 -3.85
N GLU A 27 -8.35 -13.56 -4.58
CA GLU A 27 -8.14 -13.60 -6.02
C GLU A 27 -9.47 -13.59 -6.77
N LEU A 28 -9.49 -12.86 -7.89
CA LEU A 28 -10.65 -12.68 -8.75
C LEU A 28 -10.23 -12.91 -10.21
N MET A 29 -11.08 -13.60 -10.97
CA MET A 29 -10.93 -13.71 -12.42
C MET A 29 -11.14 -12.34 -13.06
N ALA A 30 -10.19 -11.92 -13.90
CA ALA A 30 -10.15 -10.57 -14.45
C ALA A 30 -9.75 -10.55 -15.94
N ASP A 31 -9.98 -11.64 -16.66
CA ASP A 31 -9.53 -11.85 -18.05
C ASP A 31 -10.02 -10.74 -19.00
N ASP A 32 -11.21 -10.18 -18.75
CA ASP A 32 -11.82 -9.11 -19.55
C ASP A 32 -11.54 -7.69 -19.00
N ILE A 33 -10.63 -7.54 -18.03
CA ILE A 33 -10.39 -6.26 -17.34
C ILE A 33 -8.92 -5.86 -17.42
N THR A 34 -8.67 -4.72 -18.05
CA THR A 34 -7.34 -4.09 -18.12
C THR A 34 -7.04 -3.26 -16.85
N PRO A 35 -5.77 -3.07 -16.47
CA PRO A 35 -5.40 -2.22 -15.33
C PRO A 35 -5.97 -0.80 -15.40
N ILE A 36 -6.00 -0.18 -16.59
CA ILE A 36 -6.56 1.17 -16.75
C ILE A 36 -8.07 1.20 -16.52
N GLN A 37 -8.81 0.14 -16.85
CA GLN A 37 -10.24 0.03 -16.52
C GLN A 37 -10.46 -0.10 -15.01
N VAL A 38 -9.61 -0.87 -14.31
CA VAL A 38 -9.63 -0.93 -12.83
C VAL A 38 -9.38 0.46 -12.25
N LEU A 39 -8.33 1.16 -12.71
CA LEU A 39 -8.00 2.51 -12.22
C LEU A 39 -9.17 3.48 -12.42
N ARG A 40 -9.85 3.44 -13.56
CA ARG A 40 -11.03 4.27 -13.83
C ARG A 40 -12.16 4.01 -12.83
N LYS A 41 -12.42 2.75 -12.48
CA LYS A 41 -13.40 2.40 -11.44
C LYS A 41 -12.96 2.90 -10.06
N LEU A 42 -11.70 2.72 -9.68
CA LEU A 42 -11.17 3.18 -8.39
C LEU A 42 -11.24 4.72 -8.26
N LYS A 43 -10.97 5.44 -9.34
CA LYS A 43 -11.08 6.92 -9.38
C LYS A 43 -12.50 7.45 -9.18
N GLN A 44 -13.53 6.62 -9.36
CA GLN A 44 -14.91 7.01 -9.02
C GLN A 44 -15.17 6.97 -7.51
N ILE A 45 -14.31 6.29 -6.74
CA ILE A 45 -14.43 6.13 -5.29
C ILE A 45 -13.51 7.12 -4.57
N SER A 46 -12.27 7.29 -5.03
CA SER A 46 -11.28 8.14 -4.38
C SER A 46 -10.46 8.95 -5.39
N SER A 47 -10.21 10.22 -5.08
CA SER A 47 -9.25 11.05 -5.83
C SER A 47 -7.79 10.67 -5.54
N HIS A 48 -7.54 9.98 -4.43
CA HIS A 48 -6.21 9.52 -4.03
C HIS A 48 -5.96 8.10 -4.56
N CYS A 49 -5.57 8.01 -5.83
CA CYS A 49 -5.25 6.75 -6.50
C CYS A 49 -3.82 6.76 -7.07
N PHE A 50 -3.19 5.59 -7.11
CA PHE A 50 -1.96 5.38 -7.86
C PHE A 50 -2.05 4.12 -8.73
N ILE A 51 -1.20 4.10 -9.76
CA ILE A 51 -0.88 2.91 -10.55
C ILE A 51 0.64 2.83 -10.67
N LEU A 52 1.20 1.67 -10.36
CA LEU A 52 2.61 1.35 -10.56
C LEU A 52 2.67 0.14 -11.49
N GLU A 53 3.03 0.40 -12.74
CA GLU A 53 3.24 -0.62 -13.76
C GLU A 53 4.74 -0.69 -14.07
N SER A 54 5.32 -1.88 -13.99
CA SER A 54 6.70 -2.10 -14.42
C SER A 54 6.70 -2.42 -15.90
N VAL A 55 7.47 -1.68 -16.70
CA VAL A 55 7.67 -1.95 -18.13
C VAL A 55 9.18 -2.13 -18.34
N SER A 56 9.59 -3.33 -18.77
CA SER A 56 11.00 -3.68 -18.97
C SER A 56 11.30 -3.85 -20.47
N GLY A 57 11.13 -2.77 -21.23
CA GLY A 57 11.30 -2.77 -22.69
C GLY A 57 9.99 -2.86 -23.48
N PRO A 58 10.04 -2.78 -24.82
CA PRO A 58 8.85 -2.64 -25.67
C PRO A 58 7.86 -3.81 -25.54
N ASP A 59 8.36 -5.01 -25.25
CA ASP A 59 7.59 -6.26 -25.30
C ASP A 59 7.43 -6.95 -23.94
N ALA A 60 7.88 -6.33 -22.85
CA ALA A 60 7.83 -6.93 -21.51
C ALA A 60 7.06 -6.05 -20.52
N HIS A 61 5.77 -6.33 -20.39
CA HIS A 61 5.01 -5.93 -19.22
C HIS A 61 5.53 -6.72 -18.02
N GLY A 62 5.82 -6.03 -16.92
CA GLY A 62 6.16 -6.65 -15.65
C GLY A 62 5.01 -7.53 -15.17
N ARG A 63 5.34 -8.60 -14.45
CA ARG A 63 4.36 -9.60 -13.95
C ARG A 63 3.24 -8.99 -13.10
N TYR A 64 3.46 -7.82 -12.49
CA TYR A 64 2.49 -7.15 -11.63
C TYR A 64 2.29 -5.69 -12.03
N THR A 65 1.02 -5.27 -12.05
CA THR A 65 0.62 -3.87 -11.94
C THR A 65 -0.02 -3.67 -10.58
N PHE A 66 0.48 -2.69 -9.81
CA PHE A 66 -0.09 -2.34 -8.51
C PHE A 66 -1.02 -1.15 -8.65
N LEU A 67 -2.25 -1.30 -8.17
CA LEU A 67 -3.20 -0.21 -8.05
C LEU A 67 -3.55 -0.03 -6.58
N GLY A 68 -3.55 1.22 -6.13
CA GLY A 68 -4.00 1.58 -4.79
C GLY A 68 -4.94 2.77 -4.85
N TYR A 69 -5.88 2.80 -3.91
CA TYR A 69 -6.86 3.86 -3.76
C TYR A 69 -7.18 4.03 -2.28
N ASP A 70 -7.75 5.20 -1.93
CA ASP A 70 -8.28 5.49 -0.60
C ASP A 70 -7.30 5.17 0.55
N PRO A 71 -6.12 5.83 0.59
CA PRO A 71 -5.12 5.56 1.60
C PRO A 71 -5.64 5.92 2.99
N LYS A 72 -5.40 5.04 3.98
CA LYS A 72 -5.73 5.31 5.39
C LYS A 72 -5.01 6.54 5.97
N LEU A 73 -3.90 6.94 5.36
CA LEU A 73 -3.04 8.02 5.84
C LEU A 73 -2.30 8.64 4.66
N ALA A 74 -2.24 9.97 4.62
CA ALA A 74 -1.41 10.74 3.70
C ALA A 74 -0.27 11.42 4.48
N VAL A 75 0.91 11.50 3.87
CA VAL A 75 2.08 12.16 4.43
C VAL A 75 2.63 13.14 3.42
N SER A 76 2.92 14.37 3.84
CA SER A 76 3.57 15.38 3.02
C SER A 76 4.55 16.19 3.86
N CYS A 77 5.73 16.50 3.33
CA CYS A 77 6.68 17.41 3.96
C CYS A 77 7.01 18.53 2.99
N ARG A 78 6.89 19.79 3.43
CA ARG A 78 7.29 20.95 2.63
C ARG A 78 8.01 21.96 3.51
N ASN A 79 9.23 22.35 3.14
CA ASN A 79 10.03 23.34 3.86
C ASN A 79 10.16 23.04 5.37
N GLY A 80 10.43 21.78 5.72
CA GLY A 80 10.55 21.31 7.11
C GLY A 80 9.21 21.22 7.87
N ASN A 81 8.08 21.47 7.21
CA ASN A 81 6.75 21.27 7.79
C ASN A 81 6.20 19.92 7.35
N LEU A 82 6.16 18.96 8.28
CA LEU A 82 5.69 17.60 8.05
C LEU A 82 4.24 17.48 8.51
N LYS A 83 3.39 16.96 7.62
CA LYS A 83 1.99 16.63 7.86
C LYS A 83 1.78 15.13 7.71
N ILE A 84 1.24 14.50 8.75
CA ILE A 84 0.88 13.07 8.79
C ILE A 84 -0.61 13.00 9.18
N GLY A 85 -1.48 12.75 8.20
CA GLY A 85 -2.94 12.86 8.41
C GLY A 85 -3.33 14.26 8.84
N ASP A 86 -4.00 14.37 9.99
CA ASP A 86 -4.43 15.65 10.58
C ASP A 86 -3.38 16.29 11.49
N VAL A 87 -2.25 15.61 11.74
CA VAL A 87 -1.17 16.11 12.60
C VAL A 87 -0.13 16.83 11.75
N GLU A 88 0.25 18.04 12.14
CA GLU A 88 1.19 18.90 11.43
C GLU A 88 2.20 19.51 12.39
N PHE A 89 3.50 19.40 12.07
CA PHE A 89 4.57 19.87 12.93
C PHE A 89 5.88 20.14 12.16
N ARG A 90 6.76 20.96 12.74
CA ARG A 90 8.09 21.20 12.18
C ARG A 90 9.08 20.09 12.55
N THR A 91 9.89 19.70 11.57
CA THR A 91 11.00 18.75 11.74
C THR A 91 12.13 19.08 10.77
N GLU A 92 13.36 18.88 11.21
CA GLU A 92 14.56 18.93 10.36
C GLU A 92 14.90 17.54 9.79
N HIS A 93 14.26 16.48 10.29
CA HIS A 93 14.54 15.08 9.96
C HIS A 93 13.26 14.33 9.52
N PRO A 94 12.68 14.66 8.35
CA PRO A 94 11.46 14.01 7.87
C PRO A 94 11.63 12.51 7.59
N ASP A 95 12.84 12.06 7.24
CA ASP A 95 13.13 10.65 6.99
C ASP A 95 13.05 9.81 8.27
N GLU A 96 13.48 10.35 9.42
CA GLU A 96 13.34 9.68 10.72
C GLU A 96 11.86 9.49 11.10
N GLU A 97 11.05 10.51 10.88
CA GLU A 97 9.60 10.45 11.12
C GLU A 97 8.92 9.42 10.20
N LEU A 98 9.32 9.37 8.92
CA LEU A 98 8.85 8.33 7.99
C LEU A 98 9.27 6.93 8.43
N ARG A 99 10.50 6.74 8.95
CA ARG A 99 10.96 5.45 9.49
C ARG A 99 10.15 5.04 10.72
N LYS A 100 9.84 5.96 11.63
CA LYS A 100 8.97 5.71 12.80
C LYS A 100 7.58 5.26 12.34
N LEU A 101 7.03 5.94 11.32
CA LEU A 101 5.74 5.60 10.74
C LEU A 101 5.74 4.20 10.11
N LEU A 102 6.73 3.90 9.27
CA LEU A 102 6.88 2.57 8.66
C LEU A 102 7.02 1.46 9.70
N LYS A 103 7.78 1.71 10.79
CA LYS A 103 7.93 0.75 11.89
C LYS A 103 6.60 0.49 12.60
N LYS A 104 5.77 1.52 12.78
CA LYS A 104 4.44 1.40 13.38
C LYS A 104 3.50 0.55 12.53
N TYR A 105 3.55 0.67 11.20
CA TYR A 105 2.69 -0.06 10.26
C TYR A 105 3.33 -1.32 9.67
N ARG A 106 4.33 -1.89 10.36
CA ARG A 106 5.00 -3.12 9.92
C ARG A 106 3.98 -4.27 9.82
N SER A 107 4.06 -5.03 8.74
CA SER A 107 3.22 -6.19 8.45
C SER A 107 4.06 -7.45 8.20
N PRO A 108 3.50 -8.65 8.39
CA PRO A 108 4.19 -9.89 8.05
C PRO A 108 4.35 -10.00 6.53
N LYS A 109 5.41 -10.69 6.10
CA LYS A 109 5.61 -11.07 4.71
C LYS A 109 5.04 -12.48 4.53
N LEU A 110 4.04 -12.61 3.67
CA LEU A 110 3.41 -13.88 3.34
C LEU A 110 3.86 -14.31 1.94
N ASP A 111 4.43 -15.51 1.81
CA ASP A 111 5.07 -15.96 0.56
C ASP A 111 4.11 -16.08 -0.63
N ALA A 112 2.82 -16.31 -0.37
CA ALA A 112 1.79 -16.39 -1.40
C ALA A 112 1.40 -15.02 -1.98
N LEU A 113 1.81 -13.91 -1.37
CA LEU A 113 1.41 -12.57 -1.81
C LEU A 113 2.38 -11.97 -2.84
N PRO A 114 1.89 -11.05 -3.69
CA PRO A 114 2.74 -10.24 -4.56
C PRO A 114 3.82 -9.48 -3.76
N PRO A 115 4.89 -9.01 -4.42
CA PRO A 115 6.01 -8.36 -3.73
C PRO A 115 5.67 -7.03 -3.06
N PHE A 116 4.52 -6.42 -3.42
CA PHE A 116 4.01 -5.22 -2.78
C PHE A 116 2.58 -5.46 -2.29
N THR A 117 2.37 -5.38 -0.97
CA THR A 117 1.10 -5.66 -0.28
C THR A 117 0.55 -4.45 0.46
N GLY A 118 1.15 -3.28 0.25
CA GLY A 118 0.83 -2.03 0.93
C GLY A 118 2.08 -1.33 1.47
N GLY A 119 1.90 -0.08 1.91
CA GLY A 119 2.97 0.76 2.42
C GLY A 119 2.75 2.23 2.06
N LEU A 120 3.81 3.03 2.23
CA LEU A 120 3.83 4.41 1.75
C LEU A 120 4.23 4.43 0.27
N VAL A 121 3.42 5.09 -0.55
CA VAL A 121 3.67 5.30 -1.98
C VAL A 121 3.62 6.78 -2.26
N GLY A 122 4.63 7.29 -2.97
CA GLY A 122 4.77 8.71 -3.24
C GLY A 122 6.11 9.03 -3.88
N TYR A 123 6.57 10.27 -3.71
CA TYR A 123 7.83 10.76 -4.26
C TYR A 123 8.59 11.57 -3.21
N PHE A 124 9.90 11.71 -3.44
CA PHE A 124 10.76 12.68 -2.78
C PHE A 124 11.24 13.67 -3.85
N SER A 125 11.35 14.95 -3.49
CA SER A 125 11.78 16.05 -4.36
C SER A 125 12.99 16.75 -3.80
#